data_AF-A0A0P8Z226-F1
#
_entry.id   AF-A0A0P8Z226-F1
#
_cell.length_a   1.000
_cell.length_b   1.000
_cell.length_c   1.000
_cell.angle_alpha   90.00
_cell.angle_beta   90.00
_cell.angle_gamma   90.00
#
_symmetry.space_group_name_H-M   'P 1'
#
loop_
_entity.id
_entity.type
_entity.pdbx_description
1 polymer ?
#
loop_
_entity_poly.entity_id
_entity_poly.type
_entity_poly.pdbx_seq_one_letter_code
_entity_poly.pdbx_strand_id
1 'polypeptide(L)' 'MITITEKADTLKRQLNSLINDKNLTNPLILEISRELDKIIVEIYNSNNQEGEILRRD' A
#
# COMPACT_ATOMS: atom_id res chain seq x y z
N MET A 1 -16.53 -2.08 -6.20
CA MET A 1 -15.26 -1.34 -6.39
C MET A 1 -14.53 -1.46 -5.06
N ILE A 2 -13.34 -2.05 -5.02
CA ILE A 2 -12.57 -2.18 -3.77
C ILE A 2 -11.82 -0.86 -3.57
N THR A 3 -11.87 -0.28 -2.38
CA THR A 3 -11.15 0.95 -2.06
C THR A 3 -9.65 0.71 -1.97
N ILE A 4 -8.84 1.76 -2.19
CA ILE A 4 -7.38 1.67 -2.11
C ILE A 4 -6.89 1.22 -0.72
N THR A 5 -7.62 1.60 0.33
CA THR A 5 -7.40 1.20 1.72
C THR A 5 -7.71 -0.28 1.96
N GLU A 6 -8.80 -0.81 1.40
CA GLU A 6 -9.11 -2.24 1.46
C GLU A 6 -8.07 -3.10 0.71
N LYS A 7 -7.57 -2.58 -0.43
CA LYS A 7 -6.46 -3.22 -1.16
C LYS A 7 -5.19 -3.27 -0.30
N ALA A 8 -4.85 -2.18 0.37
CA ALA A 8 -3.69 -2.12 1.28
C ALA A 8 -3.80 -3.12 2.44
N ASP A 9 -4.99 -3.22 3.06
CA ASP A 9 -5.20 -4.16 4.18
C ASP A 9 -5.06 -5.61 3.72
N THR A 10 -5.58 -5.94 2.54
CA THR A 10 -5.47 -7.28 1.95
C THR A 10 -4.00 -7.65 1.71
N LEU A 11 -3.24 -6.77 1.07
CA LEU A 11 -1.81 -6.99 0.81
C LEU A 11 -0.99 -7.11 2.10
N LYS A 12 -1.31 -6.29 3.11
CA LYS A 12 -0.67 -6.38 4.43
C LYS A 12 -0.92 -7.74 5.09
N ARG A 13 -2.14 -8.29 5.01
CA ARG A 13 -2.45 -9.63 5.55
C ARG A 13 -1.67 -10.72 4.82
N GLN A 14 -1.59 -10.65 3.49
CA GLN A 14 -0.83 -11.61 2.69
C GLN A 14 0.66 -11.57 3.03
N LEU A 15 1.23 -10.37 3.14
CA LEU A 15 2.63 -10.18 3.54
C LEU A 15 2.90 -10.76 4.93
N ASN A 16 2.05 -10.48 5.91
CA ASN A 16 2.18 -11.02 7.26
C ASN A 16 2.11 -12.55 7.28
N SER A 17 1.23 -13.17 6.47
CA SER A 17 1.17 -14.63 6.35
C SER A 17 2.50 -15.19 5.84
N LEU A 18 3.04 -14.62 4.75
CA LEU A 18 4.29 -15.08 4.15
C LEU A 18 5.50 -14.92 5.08
N ILE A 19 5.54 -13.83 5.85
CA ILE A 19 6.59 -13.59 6.86
C ILE A 19 6.47 -14.60 8.01
N ASN A 20 5.25 -14.85 8.51
CA ASN A 20 5.00 -15.80 9.59
C ASN A 20 5.36 -17.24 9.19
N ASP A 21 5.15 -17.59 7.92
CA ASP A 21 5.55 -18.88 7.34
C ASP A 21 7.08 -18.99 7.13
N LYS A 22 7.87 -17.99 7.56
CA LYS A 22 9.33 -17.87 7.39
C LYS A 22 9.80 -17.96 5.93
N ASN A 23 8.89 -17.71 4.99
CA ASN A 23 9.17 -17.83 3.56
C ASN A 23 9.68 -16.50 2.99
N LEU A 24 10.67 -15.90 3.66
CA LEU A 24 11.17 -14.54 3.39
C LEU A 24 11.83 -14.38 2.01
N THR A 25 12.25 -15.48 1.40
CA THR A 25 12.86 -15.51 0.07
C THR A 25 11.82 -15.68 -1.05
N ASN A 26 10.53 -15.81 -0.71
CA ASN A 26 9.48 -15.92 -1.69
C ASN A 26 9.41 -14.63 -2.54
N PRO A 27 9.52 -14.70 -3.87
CA PRO A 27 9.45 -13.53 -4.74
C PRO A 27 8.14 -12.74 -4.56
N LEU A 28 7.06 -13.39 -4.13
CA LEU A 28 5.78 -12.73 -3.84
C LEU A 28 5.90 -11.68 -2.73
N ILE A 29 6.80 -11.85 -1.75
CA ILE A 29 7.03 -10.85 -0.70
C ILE A 29 7.54 -9.55 -1.31
N LEU A 30 8.45 -9.65 -2.29
CA LEU A 30 8.99 -8.47 -2.97
C LEU A 30 7.89 -7.78 -3.80
N GLU A 31 7.04 -8.55 -4.49
CA GLU A 31 5.93 -8.02 -5.28
C GLU A 31 4.88 -7.31 -4.41
N ILE A 32 4.46 -7.96 -3.32
CA ILE A 32 3.51 -7.39 -2.36
C ILE A 32 4.08 -6.12 -1.72
N SER A 33 5.37 -6.14 -1.35
CA SER A 33 6.04 -4.96 -0.77
C SER A 33 6.05 -3.78 -1.75
N ARG A 34 6.31 -4.03 -3.04
CA ARG A 34 6.27 -3.00 -4.09
C ARG A 34 4.87 -2.47 -4.34
N GLU A 35 3.83 -3.31 -4.30
CA GLU A 35 2.45 -2.83 -4.42
C GLU A 35 2.03 -1.97 -3.22
N LEU A 36 2.42 -2.36 -2.00
CA LEU A 36 2.17 -1.56 -0.80
C LEU A 36 2.86 -0.19 -0.89
N ASP A 37 4.11 -0.15 -1.36
CA ASP A 37 4.86 1.09 -1.54
C ASP A 37 4.15 2.05 -2.50
N LYS A 38 3.66 1.55 -3.64
CA LYS A 38 2.85 2.33 -4.58
C LYS A 38 1.58 2.89 -3.96
N ILE A 39 0.86 2.08 -3.18
CA ILE A 39 -0.37 2.51 -2.52
C ILE A 39 -0.07 3.61 -1.49
N ILE A 40 1.02 3.50 -0.73
CA ILE A 40 1.42 4.53 0.22
C ILE A 40 1.70 5.85 -0.50
N VAL A 41 2.44 5.81 -1.61
CA VAL A 41 2.74 6.99 -2.44
C VAL A 41 1.44 7.60 -3.01
N GLU A 42 0.53 6.77 -3.49
CA GLU A 42 -0.75 7.22 -4.06
C GLU A 42 -1.64 7.92 -3.01
N ILE A 43 -1.72 7.35 -1.80
CA ILE A 43 -2.44 7.96 -0.68
C ILE A 43 -1.77 9.28 -0.26
N TYR A 44 -0.44 9.29 -0.15
CA TYR A 44 0.31 10.49 0.23
C TYR A 44 0.14 11.62 -0.79
N ASN A 45 0.22 11.31 -2.09
CA ASN A 45 0.03 12.28 -3.16
C ASN A 45 -1.40 12.80 -3.22
N SER A 46 -2.40 11.93 -3.04
CA SER A 46 -3.81 12.34 -3.00
C SER A 46 -4.06 13.34 -1.86
N ASN A 47 -3.53 13.05 -0.66
CA ASN A 47 -3.66 13.94 0.49
C ASN A 47 -2.92 15.28 0.30
N ASN A 48 -1.76 15.27 -0.37
CA ASN A 48 -1.01 16.49 -0.68
C ASN A 48 -1.69 17.35 -1.76
N GLN A 49 -2.32 16.73 -2.77
CA GLN A 49 -3.10 17.48 -3.77
C GLN A 49 -4.32 18.14 -3.14
N GLU A 50 -5.04 17.45 -2.25
CA GLU A 50 -6.16 18.07 -1.51
C GLU A 50 -5.67 19.21 -0.61
N GLY A 51 -4.52 19.05 0.04
CA GLY A 51 -3.90 20.10 0.85
C GLY A 51 -3.41 21.32 0.06
N GLU A 52 -3.01 21.16 -1.20
CA GLU A 52 -2.66 22.28 -2.09
C GLU A 52 -3.89 23.01 -2.65
N ILE A 53 -4.97 22.28 -2.95
CA ILE A 53 -6.24 22.88 -3.42
C ILE A 53 -6.82 23.78 -2.31
N LEU A 54 -6.83 23.31 -1.06
CA LEU A 54 -7.33 24.08 0.10
C LEU A 54 -6.45 25.29 0.48
N ARG A 55 -5.25 25.45 -0.10
CA ARG A 55 -4.34 26.57 0.13
C ARG A 55 -4.41 27.67 -0.92
N ARG A 56 -5.13 27.44 -2.02
CA ARG A 56 -5.27 28.40 -3.13
C ARG A 56 -6.62 29.14 -3.12
N ASP A 57 -7.52 28.78 -2.21
CA ASP A 57 -8.74 29.53 -1.87
C ASP A 57 -8.51 30.40 -0.62
#